data_AF-A0A7V5BNH3-F1
#
_entry.id   AF-A0A7V5BNH3-F1
#
_cell.length_a   1.000
_cell.length_b   1.000
_cell.length_c   1.000
_cell.angle_alpha   90.00
_cell.angle_beta   90.00
_cell.angle_gamma   90.00
#
_symmetry.space_group_name_H-M   'P 1'
#
loop_
_entity.id
_entity.type
_entity.pdbx_description
1 polymer ?
#
loop_
_entity_poly.entity_id
_entity_poly.type
_entity_poly.pdbx_seq_one_letter_code
_entity_poly.pdbx_strand_id
1 'polypeptide(L)'
;MDPTPWLPPEVSVDQCIKCNICVSYCPVAEVTDLFPGPKYAGPQSQRFRMPGQPTPDQSVDYCSGCRVCNEVCPNDVAIMEMNAKARAAWVAERGIPLRNRLLGRNELLGKIGSVAPRLANFGLHNPISRLGAELILGIAREAPLPRWSTTGTFVDWWARHEPHRHISEKKVVYFHGCATMYYEPF
;
A
#
# COMPACT_ATOMS: atom_id res chain seq x y z
N MET A 1 -28.36 2.46 -12.46
CA MET A 1 -26.89 2.44 -12.43
C MET A 1 -26.47 3.28 -13.61
N ASP A 2 -26.14 4.54 -13.36
CA ASP A 2 -25.76 5.47 -14.41
C ASP A 2 -24.39 5.05 -14.96
N PRO A 3 -24.24 4.82 -16.28
CA PRO A 3 -22.96 4.47 -16.86
C PRO A 3 -22.18 5.76 -17.06
N THR A 4 -21.66 6.36 -15.99
CA THR A 4 -20.67 7.42 -16.18
C THR A 4 -19.47 6.79 -16.88
N PRO A 5 -19.13 7.22 -18.11
CA PRO A 5 -17.89 6.77 -18.73
C PRO A 5 -16.79 7.24 -17.80
N TRP A 6 -15.90 6.34 -17.39
CA TRP A 6 -14.74 6.69 -16.58
C TRP A 6 -13.95 7.77 -17.31
N LEU A 7 -14.26 9.03 -17.02
CA LEU A 7 -13.53 10.17 -17.56
C LEU A 7 -12.08 9.93 -17.15
N PRO A 8 -11.11 10.08 -18.08
CA PRO A 8 -9.72 10.00 -17.73
C PRO A 8 -9.48 10.89 -16.49
N PRO A 9 -8.66 10.46 -15.51
CA PRO A 9 -8.41 11.25 -14.31
C PRO A 9 -8.09 12.71 -14.62
N GLU A 10 -7.34 12.94 -15.70
CA GLU A 10 -6.99 14.25 -16.23
C GLU A 10 -8.19 15.14 -16.58
N VAL A 11 -9.30 14.56 -17.05
CA VAL A 11 -10.53 15.28 -17.43
C VAL A 11 -11.44 15.51 -16.22
N SER A 12 -11.47 14.57 -15.27
CA SER A 12 -12.29 14.72 -14.06
C SER A 12 -11.83 15.87 -13.14
N VAL A 13 -10.62 16.41 -13.36
CA VAL A 13 -10.07 17.54 -12.60
C VAL A 13 -10.98 18.79 -12.63
N ASP A 14 -11.67 19.00 -13.75
CA ASP A 14 -12.49 20.18 -13.98
C ASP A 14 -13.81 20.14 -13.19
N GLN A 15 -14.22 18.95 -12.73
CA GLN A 15 -15.38 18.77 -11.84
C GLN A 15 -15.07 19.13 -10.37
N CYS A 16 -13.80 19.39 -10.04
CA CYS A 16 -13.40 19.75 -8.68
C CYS A 16 -13.82 21.19 -8.33
N ILE A 17 -14.90 21.30 -7.54
CA ILE A 17 -15.42 22.56 -6.99
C ILE A 17 -14.70 23.06 -5.71
N LYS A 18 -13.58 22.43 -5.33
CA LYS A 18 -12.76 22.81 -4.16
C LYS A 18 -13.48 22.80 -2.79
N CYS A 19 -14.51 21.96 -2.61
CA CYS A 19 -15.31 21.86 -1.38
C CYS A 19 -14.63 21.27 -0.13
N ASN A 20 -13.39 20.76 -0.23
CA ASN A 20 -12.61 20.18 0.88
C ASN A 20 -13.09 18.86 1.52
N ILE A 21 -14.20 18.27 1.10
CA ILE A 21 -14.71 17.00 1.70
C ILE A 21 -13.63 15.91 1.69
N CYS A 22 -12.94 15.70 0.58
CA CYS A 22 -11.88 14.70 0.49
C CYS A 22 -10.70 14.94 1.44
N VAL A 23 -10.45 16.18 1.87
CA VAL A 23 -9.40 16.52 2.85
C VAL A 23 -9.88 16.15 4.25
N SER A 24 -11.12 16.51 4.60
CA SER A 24 -11.71 16.21 5.92
C SER A 24 -11.82 14.71 6.21
N TYR A 25 -11.95 13.88 5.18
CA TYR A 25 -12.00 12.41 5.31
C TYR A 25 -10.63 11.73 5.11
N CYS A 26 -9.56 12.49 4.89
CA CYS A 26 -8.25 11.90 4.62
C CYS A 26 -7.52 11.56 5.92
N PRO A 27 -7.26 10.28 6.22
CA PRO A 27 -6.57 9.89 7.45
C PRO A 27 -5.10 10.32 7.48
N VAL A 28 -4.49 10.53 6.32
CA VAL A 28 -3.09 10.98 6.24
C VAL A 28 -2.98 12.48 6.56
N ALA A 29 -3.87 13.29 5.99
CA ALA A 29 -3.88 14.73 6.22
C ALA A 29 -4.24 15.08 7.68
N GLU A 30 -4.91 14.18 8.39
CA GLU A 30 -5.22 14.31 9.82
C GLU A 30 -3.97 14.18 10.72
N VAL A 31 -3.00 13.36 10.33
CA VAL A 31 -1.88 12.98 11.20
C VAL A 31 -0.54 13.59 10.80
N THR A 32 -0.45 14.27 9.65
CA THR A 32 0.80 14.91 9.23
C THR A 32 0.58 16.08 8.26
N ASP A 33 1.27 17.20 8.53
CA ASP A 33 1.32 18.36 7.63
C ASP A 33 2.20 18.14 6.39
N LEU A 34 2.97 17.04 6.36
CA LEU A 34 3.78 16.65 5.18
C LEU A 34 2.89 16.30 3.99
N PHE A 35 1.61 16.01 4.24
CA PHE A 35 0.60 15.81 3.22
C PHE A 35 -0.51 16.88 3.33
N PRO A 36 -0.48 17.95 2.52
CA PRO A 36 -1.50 19.01 2.50
C PRO A 36 -2.87 18.52 2.04
N GLY A 37 -3.00 17.23 1.71
CA GLY A 37 -4.25 16.54 1.48
C GLY A 37 -4.50 16.15 0.02
N PRO A 38 -5.47 15.26 -0.21
CA PRO A 38 -5.70 14.65 -1.51
C PRO A 38 -6.19 15.67 -2.54
N LYS A 39 -6.85 16.77 -2.11
CA LYS A 39 -7.24 17.87 -3.00
C LYS A 39 -6.04 18.61 -3.58
N TYR A 40 -5.06 18.93 -2.74
CA TYR A 40 -3.87 19.68 -3.14
C TYR A 40 -3.00 18.83 -4.05
N ALA A 41 -2.62 17.64 -3.60
CA ALA A 41 -1.77 16.71 -4.34
C ALA A 41 -2.45 16.19 -5.62
N GLY A 42 -3.78 16.12 -5.65
CA GLY A 42 -4.54 15.63 -6.80
C GLY A 42 -5.00 16.78 -7.69
N PRO A 43 -6.30 17.14 -7.67
CA PRO A 43 -6.89 18.02 -8.67
C PRO A 43 -6.38 19.47 -8.69
N GLN A 44 -5.78 19.98 -7.62
CA GLN A 44 -5.16 21.32 -7.67
C GLN A 44 -3.80 21.26 -8.36
N SER A 45 -2.92 20.36 -7.93
CA SER A 45 -1.61 20.15 -8.56
C SER A 45 -1.72 19.63 -10.00
N GLN A 46 -2.75 18.84 -10.32
CA GLN A 46 -2.96 18.29 -11.66
C GLN A 46 -3.08 19.39 -12.73
N ARG A 47 -3.64 20.56 -12.38
CA ARG A 47 -3.76 21.71 -13.28
C ARG A 47 -2.39 22.32 -13.68
N PHE A 48 -1.33 21.99 -12.95
CA PHE A 48 0.04 22.43 -13.22
C PHE A 48 0.92 21.31 -13.78
N ARG A 49 0.38 20.10 -13.98
CA ARG A 49 1.12 18.97 -14.56
C ARG A 49 0.94 18.98 -16.06
N MET A 50 1.90 19.58 -16.77
CA MET A 50 1.98 19.48 -18.22
C MET A 50 2.78 18.24 -18.64
N PRO A 51 2.49 17.62 -19.81
CA PRO A 51 3.30 16.54 -20.33
C PRO A 51 4.79 16.93 -20.39
N GLY A 52 5.66 16.07 -19.83
CA GLY A 52 7.11 16.29 -19.81
C GLY A 52 7.63 17.23 -18.72
N GLN A 53 6.77 17.77 -17.84
CA GLN A 53 7.19 18.54 -16.67
C GLN A 53 7.20 17.69 -15.40
N PRO A 54 8.15 17.93 -14.48
CA PRO A 54 8.23 17.19 -13.23
C PRO A 54 6.99 17.44 -12.38
N THR A 55 6.65 16.45 -11.54
CA THR A 55 5.53 16.59 -10.62
C THR A 55 5.80 17.77 -9.67
N PRO A 56 4.91 18.78 -9.60
CA PRO A 56 5.17 20.02 -8.85
C PRO A 56 5.20 19.82 -7.33
N ASP A 57 4.73 18.66 -6.86
CA ASP A 57 4.49 18.40 -5.46
C ASP A 57 4.97 17.00 -5.06
N GLN A 58 5.95 16.97 -4.15
CA GLN A 58 6.51 15.72 -3.61
C GLN A 58 5.62 15.12 -2.51
N SER A 59 4.66 15.91 -1.97
CA SER A 59 3.75 15.45 -0.92
C SER A 59 2.90 14.26 -1.36
N VAL A 60 2.72 14.07 -2.68
CA VAL A 60 1.98 12.93 -3.25
C VAL A 60 2.51 11.57 -2.80
N ASP A 61 3.78 11.46 -2.38
CA ASP A 61 4.36 10.21 -1.86
C ASP A 61 3.76 9.79 -0.50
N TYR A 62 3.17 10.72 0.25
CA TYR A 62 2.47 10.45 1.51
C TYR A 62 1.04 9.92 1.29
N CYS A 63 0.49 10.01 0.08
CA CYS A 63 -0.82 9.44 -0.22
C CYS A 63 -0.80 7.91 -0.03
N SER A 64 -1.62 7.40 0.91
CA SER A 64 -1.71 5.97 1.21
C SER A 64 -2.40 5.14 0.12
N GLY A 65 -3.06 5.78 -0.84
CA GLY A 65 -3.82 5.09 -1.89
C GLY A 65 -5.12 4.44 -1.40
N CYS A 66 -5.62 4.79 -0.20
CA CYS A 66 -6.82 4.19 0.40
C CYS A 66 -8.15 4.48 -0.34
N ARG A 67 -8.15 5.37 -1.35
CA ARG A 67 -9.30 5.72 -2.21
C ARG A 67 -10.51 6.39 -1.52
N VAL A 68 -10.52 6.57 -0.20
CA VAL A 68 -11.61 7.27 0.53
C VAL A 68 -11.99 8.61 -0.12
N CYS A 69 -11.01 9.38 -0.60
CA CYS A 69 -11.24 10.67 -1.27
C CYS A 69 -12.14 10.59 -2.52
N ASN A 70 -12.13 9.47 -3.24
CA ASN A 70 -13.02 9.26 -4.39
C ASN A 70 -14.44 8.98 -3.91
N GLU A 71 -14.58 8.08 -2.93
CA GLU A 71 -15.88 7.63 -2.42
C GLU A 71 -16.70 8.77 -1.79
N VAL A 72 -16.03 9.76 -1.20
CA VAL A 72 -16.71 10.92 -0.57
C VAL A 72 -16.83 12.13 -1.51
N CYS A 73 -16.34 12.05 -2.75
CA CYS A 73 -16.37 13.19 -3.66
C CYS A 73 -17.77 13.36 -4.26
N PRO A 74 -18.45 14.50 -4.05
CA PRO A 74 -19.81 14.71 -4.59
C PRO A 74 -19.83 14.99 -6.10
N ASN A 75 -18.67 15.08 -6.76
CA ASN A 75 -18.56 15.36 -8.20
C ASN A 75 -17.72 14.28 -8.92
N ASP A 76 -17.56 13.10 -8.31
CA ASP A 76 -16.88 11.93 -8.92
C ASP A 76 -15.48 12.24 -9.49
N VAL A 77 -14.74 13.14 -8.84
CA VAL A 77 -13.37 13.46 -9.23
C VAL A 77 -12.48 12.25 -8.91
N ALA A 78 -11.71 11.78 -9.89
CA ALA A 78 -10.80 10.64 -9.74
C ALA A 78 -9.49 11.02 -9.01
N ILE A 79 -9.61 11.48 -7.77
CA ILE A 79 -8.53 12.09 -6.98
C ILE A 79 -7.40 11.09 -6.71
N MET A 80 -7.74 9.86 -6.31
CA MET A 80 -6.76 8.81 -6.03
C MET A 80 -5.97 8.45 -7.28
N GLU A 81 -6.62 8.27 -8.42
CA GLU A 81 -5.98 7.93 -9.69
C GLU A 81 -5.06 9.07 -10.16
N MET A 82 -5.44 10.35 -9.98
CA MET A 82 -4.55 11.49 -10.22
C MET A 82 -3.30 11.43 -9.32
N ASN A 83 -3.48 11.17 -8.02
CA ASN A 83 -2.35 11.03 -7.09
C ASN A 83 -1.45 9.85 -7.46
N ALA A 84 -2.04 8.72 -7.86
CA ALA A 84 -1.30 7.54 -8.27
C ALA A 84 -0.46 7.79 -9.53
N LYS A 85 -1.04 8.43 -10.56
CA LYS A 85 -0.33 8.82 -11.79
C LYS A 85 0.81 9.80 -11.49
N ALA A 86 0.55 10.81 -10.66
CA ALA A 86 1.57 11.76 -10.26
C ALA A 86 2.72 11.13 -9.47
N ARG A 87 2.39 10.23 -8.54
CA ARG A 87 3.41 9.45 -7.82
C ARG A 87 4.20 8.55 -8.77
N ALA A 88 3.55 7.93 -9.75
CA ALA A 88 4.22 7.11 -10.76
C ALA A 88 5.23 7.94 -11.58
N ALA A 89 4.86 9.15 -12.03
CA ALA A 89 5.76 10.06 -12.72
C ALA A 89 6.94 10.48 -11.81
N TRP A 90 6.66 10.86 -10.57
CA TRP A 90 7.68 11.23 -9.59
C TRP A 90 8.69 10.10 -9.30
N VAL A 91 8.20 8.86 -9.18
CA VAL A 91 9.04 7.67 -9.00
C VAL A 91 9.81 7.32 -10.28
N ALA A 92 9.24 7.53 -11.47
CA ALA A 92 9.92 7.25 -12.73
C ALA A 92 11.16 8.14 -12.92
N GLU A 93 11.10 9.39 -12.47
CA GLU A 93 12.23 10.35 -12.52
C GLU A 93 13.31 10.05 -11.48
N ARG A 94 12.92 9.65 -10.26
CA ARG A 94 13.85 9.52 -9.11
C ARG A 94 14.28 8.10 -8.79
N GLY A 95 13.56 7.13 -9.34
CA GLY A 95 13.67 5.72 -8.97
C GLY A 95 12.91 5.37 -7.68
N ILE A 96 12.68 4.07 -7.49
CA ILE A 96 12.03 3.54 -6.29
C ILE A 96 13.08 3.44 -5.17
N PRO A 97 12.85 4.05 -3.99
CA PRO A 97 13.75 3.91 -2.83
C PRO A 97 13.97 2.45 -2.44
N LEU A 98 15.16 2.12 -1.93
CA LEU A 98 15.51 0.75 -1.52
C LEU A 98 14.50 0.16 -0.52
N ARG A 99 14.08 0.94 0.48
CA ARG A 99 13.02 0.56 1.43
C ARG A 99 11.76 0.08 0.70
N ASN A 100 11.28 0.84 -0.28
CA ASN A 100 10.05 0.52 -1.00
C ASN A 100 10.25 -0.69 -1.93
N ARG A 101 11.44 -0.87 -2.51
CA ARG A 101 11.77 -2.08 -3.30
C ARG A 101 11.77 -3.35 -2.47
N LEU A 102 12.24 -3.26 -1.22
CA LEU A 102 12.27 -4.36 -0.27
C LEU A 102 10.85 -4.68 0.22
N LEU A 103 10.18 -3.71 0.82
CA LEU A 103 8.85 -3.88 1.43
C LEU A 103 7.74 -4.12 0.40
N GLY A 104 7.91 -3.63 -0.84
CA GLY A 104 6.96 -3.87 -1.93
C GLY A 104 6.97 -5.32 -2.45
N ARG A 105 7.97 -6.13 -2.08
CA ARG A 105 8.13 -7.52 -2.55
C ARG A 105 7.89 -8.53 -1.42
N ASN A 106 6.74 -8.39 -0.74
CA ASN A 106 6.38 -9.20 0.42
C ASN A 106 6.37 -10.70 0.15
N GLU A 107 5.96 -11.16 -1.05
CA GLU A 107 5.98 -12.58 -1.39
C GLU A 107 7.42 -13.13 -1.45
N LEU A 108 8.33 -12.39 -2.07
CA LEU A 108 9.74 -12.78 -2.16
C LEU A 108 10.39 -12.81 -0.78
N LEU A 109 10.12 -11.79 0.05
CA LEU A 109 10.57 -11.76 1.45
C LEU A 109 9.99 -12.92 2.26
N GLY A 110 8.70 -13.22 2.05
CA GLY A 110 8.01 -14.37 2.63
C GLY A 110 8.74 -15.67 2.31
N LYS A 111 9.01 -15.94 1.03
CA LYS A 111 9.71 -17.14 0.56
C LYS A 111 11.13 -17.25 1.13
N ILE A 112 11.92 -16.18 1.06
CA ILE A 112 13.32 -16.20 1.54
C ILE A 112 13.37 -16.41 3.06
N GLY A 113 12.55 -15.68 3.82
CA GLY A 113 12.52 -15.81 5.28
C GLY A 113 11.99 -17.17 5.74
N SER A 114 11.16 -17.84 4.94
CA SER A 114 10.64 -19.18 5.24
C SER A 114 11.69 -20.30 5.11
N VAL A 115 12.85 -20.04 4.50
CA VAL A 115 13.96 -21.03 4.43
C VAL A 115 14.57 -21.27 5.82
N ALA A 116 14.70 -20.21 6.63
CA ALA A 116 15.25 -20.27 7.97
C ALA A 116 14.47 -19.34 8.91
N PRO A 117 13.20 -19.64 9.22
CA PRO A 117 12.28 -18.71 9.87
C PRO A 117 12.73 -18.31 11.27
N ARG A 118 13.37 -19.23 12.02
CA ARG A 118 13.95 -18.93 13.34
C ARG A 118 15.06 -17.88 13.25
N LEU A 119 15.95 -18.02 12.28
CA LEU A 119 17.04 -17.07 12.05
C LEU A 119 16.52 -15.73 11.53
N ALA A 120 15.56 -15.76 10.59
CA ALA A 120 14.91 -14.55 10.07
C ALA A 120 14.20 -13.77 11.19
N ASN A 121 13.45 -14.46 12.05
CA ASN A 121 12.78 -13.86 13.20
C ASN A 121 13.79 -13.27 14.19
N PHE A 122 14.84 -14.01 14.56
CA PHE A 122 15.88 -13.49 15.44
C PHE A 122 16.60 -12.26 14.83
N GLY A 123 16.92 -12.35 13.54
CA GLY A 123 17.58 -11.30 12.78
C GLY A 123 16.75 -10.02 12.68
N LEU A 124 15.43 -10.11 12.56
CA LEU A 124 14.56 -8.92 12.38
C LEU A 124 13.93 -8.38 13.68
N HIS A 125 14.06 -9.11 14.79
CA HIS A 125 13.47 -8.73 16.08
C HIS A 125 14.53 -8.48 17.18
N ASN A 126 15.79 -8.23 16.82
CA ASN A 126 16.83 -7.83 17.77
C ASN A 126 17.07 -6.30 17.72
N PRO A 127 17.42 -5.66 18.84
CA PRO A 127 17.53 -4.19 18.91
C PRO A 127 18.59 -3.61 17.96
N ILE A 128 19.65 -4.36 17.66
CA ILE A 128 20.73 -3.91 16.78
C ILE A 128 20.25 -3.81 15.33
N SER A 129 19.54 -4.82 14.84
CA SER A 129 18.99 -4.81 13.48
C SER A 129 17.86 -3.80 13.33
N ARG A 130 17.07 -3.57 14.37
CA ARG A 130 16.02 -2.54 14.42
C ARG A 130 16.62 -1.14 14.31
N LEU A 131 17.70 -0.87 15.04
CA LEU A 131 18.45 0.38 14.93
C LEU A 131 19.07 0.54 13.53
N GLY A 132 19.67 -0.53 12.99
CA GLY A 132 20.21 -0.52 11.63
C GLY A 132 19.14 -0.26 10.56
N ALA A 133 17.96 -0.87 10.69
CA ALA A 133 16.85 -0.65 9.78
C ALA A 133 16.32 0.79 9.83
N GLU A 134 16.31 1.42 10.99
CA GLU A 134 15.95 2.83 11.13
C GLU A 134 16.98 3.74 10.45
N LEU A 135 18.28 3.53 10.74
CA LEU A 135 19.34 4.38 10.21
C LEU A 135 19.53 4.25 8.69
N ILE A 136 19.39 3.03 8.15
CA ILE A 136 19.67 2.73 6.74
C ILE A 136 18.41 2.85 5.88
N LEU A 137 17.27 2.34 6.36
CA LEU A 137 16.04 2.27 5.58
C LEU A 137 14.98 3.28 6.04
N GLY A 138 15.16 3.96 7.18
CA GLY A 138 14.15 4.86 7.73
C GLY A 138 12.90 4.11 8.18
N ILE A 139 13.04 2.87 8.68
CA ILE A 139 11.95 2.10 9.27
C ILE A 139 12.00 2.31 10.78
N ALA A 140 10.95 2.88 11.38
CA ALA A 140 10.91 3.14 12.81
C ALA A 140 11.22 1.87 13.63
N ARG A 141 12.08 1.99 14.64
CA ARG A 141 12.54 0.85 15.46
C ARG A 141 11.41 0.20 16.27
N GLU A 142 10.30 0.89 16.48
CA GLU A 142 9.07 0.39 17.13
C GLU A 142 8.03 -0.17 16.14
N ALA A 143 8.22 -0.01 14.82
CA ALA A 143 7.25 -0.46 13.82
C ALA A 143 6.97 -1.97 13.92
N PRO A 144 5.71 -2.42 13.99
CA PRO A 144 5.41 -3.85 14.06
C PRO A 144 5.87 -4.56 12.78
N LEU A 145 6.80 -5.51 12.91
CA LEU A 145 7.18 -6.41 11.83
C LEU A 145 6.53 -7.78 12.02
N PRO A 146 6.09 -8.42 10.92
CA PRO A 146 5.54 -9.77 11.01
C PRO A 146 6.64 -10.77 11.36
N ARG A 147 6.24 -11.85 12.04
CA ARG A 147 7.10 -13.00 12.32
C ARG A 147 6.81 -14.08 11.30
N TRP A 148 7.84 -14.70 10.73
CA TRP A 148 7.68 -15.88 9.90
C TRP A 148 7.19 -17.05 10.74
N SER A 149 6.29 -17.85 10.16
CA SER A 149 5.87 -19.11 10.76
C SER A 149 7.06 -20.08 10.83
N THR A 150 7.19 -20.76 11.98
CA THR A 150 8.26 -21.74 12.21
C THR A 150 7.80 -23.18 11.98
N THR A 151 6.53 -23.40 11.68
CA THR A 151 5.90 -24.71 11.47
C THR A 151 5.67 -25.04 9.99
N GLY A 152 6.21 -24.23 9.09
CA GLY A 152 6.04 -24.33 7.63
C GLY A 152 5.16 -23.21 7.09
N THR A 153 4.71 -23.35 5.85
CA THR A 153 3.79 -22.43 5.18
C THR A 153 2.34 -22.89 5.28
N PHE A 154 1.38 -22.01 4.95
CA PHE A 154 -0.03 -22.36 4.95
C PHE A 154 -0.32 -23.56 4.04
N VAL A 155 0.31 -23.63 2.87
CA VAL A 155 0.14 -24.76 1.95
C VAL A 155 0.70 -26.06 2.55
N ASP A 156 1.83 -26.01 3.24
CA ASP A 156 2.38 -27.19 3.94
C ASP A 156 1.43 -27.67 5.04
N TRP A 157 0.84 -26.74 5.77
CA TRP A 157 -0.17 -27.05 6.77
C TRP A 157 -1.44 -27.62 6.14
N TRP A 158 -1.92 -27.03 5.06
CA TRP A 158 -3.12 -27.47 4.35
C TRP A 158 -2.95 -28.90 3.83
N ALA A 159 -1.82 -29.21 3.20
CA ALA A 159 -1.51 -30.55 2.71
C ALA A 159 -1.50 -31.60 3.82
N ARG A 160 -1.06 -31.25 5.03
CA ARG A 160 -1.10 -32.14 6.20
C ARG A 160 -2.51 -32.37 6.74
N HIS A 161 -3.43 -31.43 6.55
CA HIS A 161 -4.80 -31.49 7.06
C HIS A 161 -5.85 -31.92 6.02
N GLU A 162 -5.50 -31.94 4.73
CA GLU A 162 -6.36 -32.42 3.65
C GLU A 162 -6.96 -33.83 3.90
N PRO A 163 -6.27 -34.81 4.52
CA PRO A 163 -6.86 -36.11 4.83
C PRO A 163 -8.05 -36.07 5.80
N HIS A 164 -8.23 -34.98 6.56
CA HIS A 164 -9.31 -34.80 7.54
C HIS A 164 -10.49 -34.02 6.98
N ARG A 165 -10.69 -34.04 5.66
CA ARG A 165 -11.71 -33.23 4.99
C ARG A 165 -13.10 -33.58 5.51
N HIS A 166 -13.72 -32.64 6.22
CA HIS A 166 -15.12 -32.76 6.59
C HIS A 166 -15.99 -32.84 5.34
N ILE A 167 -16.80 -33.90 5.23
CA ILE A 167 -17.77 -34.04 4.15
C ILE A 167 -18.86 -33.00 4.40
N SER A 168 -18.97 -32.02 3.51
CA SER A 168 -19.99 -30.99 3.53
C SER A 168 -20.60 -30.85 2.15
N GLU A 169 -21.91 -30.64 2.09
CA GLU A 169 -22.62 -30.35 0.83
C GLU A 169 -22.19 -29.00 0.24
N LYS A 170 -21.73 -28.07 1.08
CA LYS A 170 -21.27 -26.74 0.66
C LYS A 170 -19.76 -26.71 0.51
N LYS A 171 -19.29 -26.16 -0.61
CA LYS A 171 -17.87 -25.95 -0.90
C LYS A 171 -17.46 -24.51 -0.60
N VAL A 172 -16.26 -24.34 -0.05
CA VAL A 172 -15.64 -23.03 0.21
C VAL A 172 -14.34 -22.94 -0.58
N VAL A 173 -14.11 -21.81 -1.22
CA VAL A 173 -12.83 -21.46 -1.85
C VAL A 173 -12.21 -20.35 -1.01
N TYR A 174 -10.99 -20.58 -0.53
CA TYR A 174 -10.25 -19.62 0.28
C TYR A 174 -9.04 -19.09 -0.51
N PHE A 175 -9.01 -17.78 -0.75
CA PHE A 175 -7.89 -17.09 -1.37
C PHE A 175 -7.00 -16.52 -0.27
N HIS A 176 -5.89 -17.19 0.01
CA HIS A 176 -4.97 -16.75 1.06
C HIS A 176 -4.07 -15.61 0.55
N GLY A 177 -3.75 -14.66 1.45
CA GLY A 177 -2.78 -13.61 1.18
C GLY A 177 -1.34 -14.03 1.46
N CYS A 178 -0.38 -13.12 1.23
CA CYS A 178 1.02 -13.32 1.64
C CYS A 178 1.15 -13.44 3.16
N ALA A 179 0.31 -12.73 3.92
CA ALA A 179 0.27 -12.77 5.39
C ALA A 179 0.04 -14.20 5.89
N THR A 180 -1.10 -14.78 5.50
CA THR A 180 -1.48 -16.15 5.84
C THR A 180 -0.50 -17.18 5.30
N MET A 181 0.09 -16.96 4.12
CA MET A 181 1.01 -17.92 3.53
C MET A 181 2.29 -18.15 4.35
N TYR A 182 2.85 -17.08 4.94
CA TYR A 182 4.21 -17.12 5.51
C TYR A 182 4.32 -16.69 6.98
N TYR A 183 3.37 -15.93 7.54
CA TYR A 183 3.55 -15.24 8.82
C TYR A 183 2.54 -15.64 9.89
N GLU A 184 1.26 -15.73 9.54
CA GLU A 184 0.20 -16.04 10.52
C GLU A 184 0.30 -17.49 11.02
N PRO A 185 -0.08 -17.76 12.27
CA PRO A 185 -0.20 -19.13 12.75
C PRO A 185 -1.42 -19.81 12.13
N PHE A 186 -1.21 -21.00 11.58
CA PHE A 186 -2.21 -21.93 11.07
C PHE A 186 -1.99 -23.31 11.70
#